data_AF-A0A6I1N234-F1
#
_entry.id   AF-A0A6I1N234-F1
#
_cell.length_a   1.000
_cell.length_b   1.000
_cell.length_c   1.000
_cell.angle_alpha   90.00
_cell.angle_beta   90.00
_cell.angle_gamma   90.00
#
_symmetry.space_group_name_H-M   'P 1'
#
loop_
_entity.id
_entity.type
_entity.pdbx_description
1 polymer ?
#
loop_
_entity_poly.entity_id
_entity_poly.type
_entity_poly.pdbx_seq_one_letter_code
_entity_poly.pdbx_strand_id
1 'polypeptide(L)'
;MKLRQQLFVPAILFTALASAGIVNAAERLTVTVTHTLDQARPSETITIPWTEVNRALPGALLQKIAVKDAAGKVLPYQVTNVAPQAKDPKNEGIAYGELIFQHDFAPGEKKATFTVEKIDTVAPVFPSKVSARYIQERLDDFAWENDKVAHRTYGPALAAPAAEGSGKEVLVTSGMDIWFKRVPYPIVDRWYNKGHDHYHDDEGEGMDMYNVGKSRGAGGAGIWDGKTLYTGVNYAGWKVIANGPIRAIFELSYDAWDAGGAKVSEVKRFTVDAGHYFDQIDSTFNFTGPQQLTAAIGLNKTPADKGQDAKVQPITQPADRALLQWVEQKSNGAFGTAIIVPTAGEKDYAEDKLNALITAKIVSGQPLRYYVGAGWTRAGDFAKREDWTKYVSAQAARVRAPVTVALSATK
;
A
#
# COMPACT_ATOMS: atom_id res chain seq x y z
N MET A 1 102.80 -14.70 -9.67
CA MET A 1 102.22 -15.40 -8.50
C MET A 1 101.02 -14.59 -8.04
N LYS A 2 99.88 -15.26 -7.89
CA LYS A 2 98.52 -14.70 -7.70
C LYS A 2 98.43 -13.83 -6.44
N LEU A 3 97.67 -12.72 -6.46
CA LEU A 3 96.35 -12.63 -5.80
C LEU A 3 95.67 -11.24 -5.97
N ARG A 4 94.50 -11.29 -6.64
CA ARG A 4 93.21 -10.65 -6.31
C ARG A 4 93.14 -9.16 -5.98
N GLN A 5 92.70 -8.40 -6.99
CA GLN A 5 91.89 -7.18 -6.83
C GLN A 5 90.49 -7.57 -6.35
N GLN A 6 90.03 -6.99 -5.23
CA GLN A 6 88.64 -7.03 -4.79
C GLN A 6 87.97 -5.73 -5.24
N LEU A 7 87.01 -5.85 -6.17
CA LEU A 7 86.08 -4.79 -6.52
C LEU A 7 85.01 -4.69 -5.44
N PHE A 8 84.86 -3.50 -4.84
CA PHE A 8 83.71 -3.13 -4.02
C PHE A 8 82.54 -2.76 -4.95
N VAL A 9 81.46 -3.55 -4.89
CA VAL A 9 80.17 -3.25 -5.51
C VAL A 9 79.33 -2.50 -4.46
N PRO A 10 78.78 -1.30 -4.75
CA PRO A 10 77.82 -0.66 -3.87
C PRO A 10 76.48 -1.40 -3.95
N ALA A 11 76.01 -1.91 -2.81
CA ALA A 11 74.70 -2.54 -2.68
C ALA A 11 73.60 -1.49 -2.83
N ILE A 12 72.82 -1.59 -3.92
CA ILE A 12 71.56 -0.87 -4.09
C ILE A 12 70.53 -1.54 -3.17
N LEU A 13 70.16 -0.83 -2.11
CA LEU A 13 69.08 -1.21 -1.22
C LEU A 13 67.75 -0.99 -1.96
N PHE A 14 67.18 -2.05 -2.54
CA PHE A 14 65.78 -2.05 -2.99
C PHE A 14 64.88 -2.06 -1.75
N THR A 15 64.42 -0.89 -1.32
CA THR A 15 63.26 -0.78 -0.44
C THR A 15 62.04 -1.27 -1.22
N ALA A 16 61.60 -2.48 -0.91
CA ALA A 16 60.31 -2.99 -1.32
C ALA A 16 59.22 -2.07 -0.74
N LEU A 17 58.71 -1.15 -1.56
CA LEU A 17 57.41 -0.53 -1.29
C LEU A 17 56.39 -1.67 -1.26
N ALA A 18 55.85 -1.95 -0.08
CA ALA A 18 54.65 -2.73 0.06
C ALA A 18 53.58 -2.08 -0.82
N SER A 19 53.25 -2.76 -1.93
CA SER A 19 52.08 -2.48 -2.73
C SER A 19 50.87 -2.57 -1.80
N ALA A 20 50.36 -1.41 -1.39
CA ALA A 20 49.05 -1.27 -0.78
C ALA A 20 48.08 -2.01 -1.70
N GLY A 21 47.51 -3.11 -1.20
CA GLY A 21 46.46 -3.81 -1.91
C GLY A 21 45.38 -2.79 -2.25
N ILE A 22 45.02 -2.72 -3.54
CA ILE A 22 43.80 -2.08 -3.96
C ILE A 22 42.70 -2.86 -3.26
N VAL A 23 42.18 -2.31 -2.16
CA VAL A 23 40.91 -2.77 -1.61
C VAL A 23 39.91 -2.43 -2.70
N ASN A 24 39.57 -3.41 -3.54
CA ASN A 24 38.40 -3.30 -4.40
C ASN A 24 37.24 -2.99 -3.46
N ALA A 25 36.73 -1.76 -3.52
CA ALA A 25 35.49 -1.45 -2.85
C ALA A 25 34.46 -2.45 -3.37
N ALA A 26 33.80 -3.17 -2.48
CA ALA A 26 32.73 -4.07 -2.90
C ALA A 26 31.71 -3.23 -3.70
N GLU A 27 31.30 -3.73 -4.86
CA GLU A 27 30.28 -3.07 -5.68
C GLU A 27 29.05 -2.78 -4.81
N ARG A 28 28.77 -1.48 -4.63
CA ARG A 28 27.74 -1.03 -3.69
C ARG A 28 26.92 0.09 -4.32
N LEU A 29 25.60 -0.04 -4.22
CA LEU A 29 24.67 1.05 -4.46
C LEU A 29 24.40 1.75 -3.13
N THR A 30 24.72 3.04 -3.04
CA THR A 30 24.31 3.89 -1.91
C THR A 30 23.01 4.60 -2.26
N VAL A 31 22.06 4.54 -1.34
CA VAL A 31 20.73 5.13 -1.46
C VAL A 31 20.60 6.23 -0.41
N THR A 32 20.40 7.47 -0.85
CA THR A 32 20.12 8.59 0.04
C THR A 32 18.67 9.01 -0.11
N VAL A 33 17.92 9.00 0.99
CA VAL A 33 16.51 9.37 1.01
C VAL A 33 16.35 10.68 1.77
N THR A 34 15.60 11.62 1.23
CA THR A 34 15.35 12.94 1.84
C THR A 34 13.88 13.34 1.79
N HIS A 35 13.43 14.16 2.75
CA HIS A 35 12.11 14.80 2.73
C HIS A 35 12.10 16.14 3.47
N THR A 36 11.00 16.88 3.33
CA THR A 36 10.86 18.24 3.87
C THR A 36 10.03 18.34 5.15
N LEU A 37 9.19 17.36 5.47
CA LEU A 37 8.25 17.40 6.61
C LEU A 37 8.94 17.28 7.98
N ASP A 38 8.52 18.05 8.99
CA ASP A 38 9.05 18.00 10.38
C ASP A 38 8.47 16.85 11.23
N GLN A 39 7.29 16.36 10.87
CA GLN A 39 6.67 15.21 11.53
C GLN A 39 7.50 13.93 11.31
N ALA A 40 7.35 12.99 12.25
CA ALA A 40 7.82 11.62 12.04
C ALA A 40 7.18 11.00 10.79
N ARG A 41 7.93 10.09 10.13
CA ARG A 41 7.43 9.27 9.03
C ARG A 41 7.70 7.80 9.35
N PRO A 42 6.88 7.19 10.22
CA PRO A 42 7.02 5.76 10.51
C PRO A 42 6.72 4.96 9.25
N SER A 43 7.48 3.88 9.10
CA SER A 43 7.39 2.88 8.04
C SER A 43 7.41 3.51 6.65
N GLU A 44 8.19 4.56 6.43
CA GLU A 44 8.29 5.19 5.11
C GLU A 44 8.80 4.17 4.09
N THR A 45 7.94 3.80 3.15
CA THR A 45 8.27 2.87 2.07
C THR A 45 9.15 3.55 1.02
N ILE A 46 10.36 3.04 0.88
CA ILE A 46 11.36 3.50 -0.08
C ILE A 46 11.35 2.53 -1.26
N THR A 47 11.12 3.05 -2.46
CA THR A 47 11.14 2.26 -3.68
C THR A 47 12.24 2.72 -4.63
N ILE A 48 12.89 1.76 -5.27
CA ILE A 48 13.93 1.98 -6.27
C ILE A 48 13.59 1.11 -7.48
N PRO A 49 13.45 1.66 -8.70
CA PRO A 49 13.26 0.85 -9.88
C PRO A 49 14.37 -0.20 -10.00
N TRP A 50 14.01 -1.47 -10.23
CA TRP A 50 15.00 -2.55 -10.26
C TRP A 50 16.03 -2.37 -11.38
N THR A 51 15.65 -1.70 -12.48
CA THR A 51 16.56 -1.28 -13.55
C THR A 51 17.68 -0.36 -13.07
N GLU A 52 17.43 0.50 -12.08
CA GLU A 52 18.45 1.35 -11.46
C GLU A 52 19.35 0.53 -10.53
N VAL A 53 18.79 -0.42 -9.79
CA VAL A 53 19.56 -1.38 -8.98
C VAL A 53 20.52 -2.17 -9.87
N ASN A 54 20.02 -2.73 -10.98
CA ASN A 54 20.83 -3.51 -11.90
C ASN A 54 21.85 -2.66 -12.68
N ARG A 55 21.56 -1.39 -12.96
CA ARG A 55 22.56 -0.46 -13.52
C ARG A 55 23.72 -0.23 -12.57
N ALA A 56 23.43 -0.07 -11.27
CA ALA A 56 24.43 0.17 -10.24
C ALA A 56 25.16 -1.11 -9.81
N LEU A 57 24.47 -2.25 -9.83
CA LEU A 57 24.96 -3.57 -9.45
C LEU A 57 24.64 -4.58 -10.57
N PRO A 58 25.39 -4.59 -11.68
CA PRO A 58 25.14 -5.50 -12.78
C PRO A 58 25.13 -6.97 -12.32
N GLY A 59 24.10 -7.70 -12.76
CA GLY A 59 23.94 -9.12 -12.44
C GLY A 59 23.49 -9.39 -11.00
N ALA A 60 23.01 -8.37 -10.27
CA ALA A 60 22.39 -8.57 -8.96
C ALA A 60 21.20 -9.53 -9.07
N LEU A 61 21.16 -10.54 -8.20
CA LEU A 61 20.03 -11.45 -8.07
C LEU A 61 19.21 -11.02 -6.86
N LEU A 62 17.88 -10.96 -7.00
CA LEU A 62 16.98 -10.48 -5.94
C LEU A 62 17.13 -11.25 -4.62
N GLN A 63 17.54 -12.51 -4.66
CA GLN A 63 17.74 -13.37 -3.50
C GLN A 63 19.19 -13.31 -2.95
N LYS A 64 20.08 -12.57 -3.62
CA LYS A 64 21.51 -12.42 -3.27
C LYS A 64 21.91 -10.95 -3.14
N ILE A 65 21.02 -10.14 -2.56
CA ILE A 65 21.34 -8.79 -2.13
C ILE A 65 21.09 -8.63 -0.63
N ALA A 66 21.77 -7.68 -0.02
CA ALA A 66 21.45 -7.18 1.31
C ALA A 66 21.16 -5.68 1.22
N VAL A 67 20.06 -5.26 1.84
CA VAL A 67 19.79 -3.85 2.12
C VAL A 67 20.23 -3.56 3.54
N LYS A 68 21.07 -2.54 3.75
CA LYS A 68 21.57 -2.17 5.09
C LYS A 68 21.34 -0.70 5.39
N ASP A 69 21.08 -0.39 6.66
CA ASP A 69 21.09 0.99 7.15
C ASP A 69 22.51 1.53 7.34
N ALA A 70 22.62 2.81 7.74
CA ALA A 70 23.90 3.46 8.01
C ALA A 70 24.73 2.80 9.13
N ALA A 71 24.09 2.02 10.02
CA ALA A 71 24.76 1.26 11.08
C ALA A 71 25.18 -0.14 10.62
N GLY A 72 24.89 -0.52 9.37
CA GLY A 72 25.21 -1.83 8.79
C GLY A 72 24.20 -2.93 9.14
N LYS A 73 23.07 -2.59 9.79
CA LYS A 73 22.00 -3.55 10.10
C LYS A 73 21.27 -3.92 8.82
N VAL A 74 21.07 -5.22 8.61
CA VAL A 74 20.29 -5.75 7.48
C VAL A 74 18.81 -5.45 7.69
N LEU A 75 18.17 -4.88 6.67
CA LEU A 75 16.76 -4.54 6.64
C LEU A 75 15.97 -5.59 5.84
N PRO A 76 14.71 -5.87 6.22
CA PRO A 76 13.76 -6.52 5.34
C PRO A 76 13.63 -5.76 4.02
N TYR A 77 13.59 -6.51 2.93
CA TYR A 77 13.33 -5.96 1.61
C TYR A 77 12.41 -6.87 0.80
N GLN A 78 11.87 -6.31 -0.27
CA GLN A 78 11.07 -7.01 -1.25
C GLN A 78 11.45 -6.52 -2.64
N VAL A 79 11.48 -7.43 -3.62
CA VAL A 79 11.56 -7.07 -5.04
C VAL A 79 10.26 -7.47 -5.70
N THR A 80 9.55 -6.52 -6.33
CA THR A 80 8.28 -6.81 -7.01
C THR A 80 8.51 -7.20 -8.46
N ASN A 81 7.56 -7.94 -9.05
CA ASN A 81 7.47 -8.15 -10.50
C ASN A 81 6.09 -7.67 -10.95
N VAL A 82 6.02 -6.44 -11.46
CA VAL A 82 4.76 -5.81 -11.89
C VAL A 82 4.43 -6.09 -13.36
N ALA A 83 5.33 -6.76 -14.09
CA ALA A 83 5.18 -7.11 -15.50
C ALA A 83 5.57 -8.59 -15.71
N PRO A 84 4.82 -9.56 -15.17
CA PRO A 84 5.23 -10.97 -15.12
C PRO A 84 5.42 -11.64 -16.48
N GLN A 85 4.89 -11.03 -17.55
CA GLN A 85 5.04 -11.51 -18.93
C GLN A 85 6.23 -10.86 -19.67
N ALA A 86 6.86 -9.84 -19.08
CA ALA A 86 8.02 -9.20 -19.67
C ALA A 86 9.18 -10.19 -19.72
N LYS A 87 9.88 -10.21 -20.86
CA LYS A 87 11.10 -11.00 -21.04
C LYS A 87 12.30 -10.10 -20.82
N ASP A 88 13.29 -10.58 -20.08
CA ASP A 88 14.54 -9.87 -19.83
C ASP A 88 15.75 -10.67 -20.36
N PRO A 89 15.90 -10.81 -21.70
CA PRO A 89 16.96 -11.64 -22.29
C PRO A 89 18.37 -11.08 -22.06
N LYS A 90 18.48 -9.80 -21.71
CA LYS A 90 19.77 -9.13 -21.41
C LYS A 90 20.07 -9.05 -19.91
N ASN A 91 19.16 -9.54 -19.06
CA ASN A 91 19.25 -9.41 -17.61
C ASN A 91 19.48 -7.95 -17.16
N GLU A 92 18.80 -7.02 -17.82
CA GLU A 92 18.87 -5.57 -17.58
C GLU A 92 17.93 -5.11 -16.45
N GLY A 93 17.13 -6.02 -15.91
CA GLY A 93 16.21 -5.78 -14.81
C GLY A 93 14.80 -5.36 -15.24
N ILE A 94 14.48 -5.42 -16.53
CA ILE A 94 13.22 -4.89 -17.11
C ILE A 94 11.98 -5.75 -16.81
N ALA A 95 12.18 -7.00 -16.40
CA ALA A 95 11.09 -7.89 -16.00
C ALA A 95 10.71 -7.74 -14.51
N TYR A 96 11.33 -6.81 -13.79
CA TYR A 96 11.07 -6.54 -12.39
C TYR A 96 10.44 -5.15 -12.22
N GLY A 97 9.77 -4.96 -11.07
CA GLY A 97 9.26 -3.67 -10.65
C GLY A 97 10.31 -2.91 -9.84
N GLU A 98 10.17 -2.95 -8.52
CA GLU A 98 10.93 -2.12 -7.60
C GLU A 98 11.62 -2.98 -6.53
N LEU A 99 12.81 -2.56 -6.09
CA LEU A 99 13.34 -2.89 -4.78
C LEU A 99 12.64 -2.00 -3.75
N ILE A 100 12.12 -2.61 -2.70
CA ILE A 100 11.30 -1.98 -1.65
C ILE A 100 11.88 -2.31 -0.29
N PHE A 101 12.05 -1.31 0.56
CA PHE A 101 12.37 -1.45 1.97
C PHE A 101 11.77 -0.27 2.76
N GLN A 102 11.85 -0.29 4.09
CA GLN A 102 11.25 0.74 4.94
C GLN A 102 12.23 1.36 5.92
N HIS A 103 11.97 2.62 6.31
CA HIS A 103 12.67 3.34 7.36
C HIS A 103 11.70 4.15 8.22
N ASP A 104 11.98 4.24 9.52
CA ASP A 104 11.24 5.09 10.45
C ASP A 104 11.99 6.43 10.61
N PHE A 105 11.51 7.50 9.97
CA PHE A 105 12.07 8.83 10.23
C PHE A 105 11.54 9.37 11.55
N ALA A 106 12.44 9.70 12.48
CA ALA A 106 12.11 10.40 13.71
C ALA A 106 11.61 11.83 13.44
N PRO A 107 10.88 12.48 14.37
CA PRO A 107 10.57 13.90 14.24
C PRO A 107 11.84 14.74 13.98
N GLY A 108 11.81 15.56 12.92
CA GLY A 108 12.95 16.39 12.51
C GLY A 108 14.06 15.67 11.74
N GLU A 109 14.07 14.33 11.66
CA GLU A 109 15.00 13.61 10.78
C GLU A 109 14.58 13.84 9.32
N LYS A 110 15.49 14.36 8.48
CA LYS A 110 15.18 14.73 7.08
C LYS A 110 15.90 13.89 6.04
N LYS A 111 16.85 13.08 6.48
CA LYS A 111 17.78 12.36 5.61
C LYS A 111 18.18 11.05 6.25
N ALA A 112 18.09 9.97 5.47
CA ALA A 112 18.62 8.66 5.82
C ALA A 112 19.47 8.12 4.66
N THR A 113 20.44 7.26 4.96
CA THR A 113 21.32 6.64 3.97
C THR A 113 21.37 5.14 4.17
N PHE A 114 21.30 4.41 3.06
CA PHE A 114 21.27 2.95 3.00
C PHE A 114 22.24 2.44 1.96
N THR A 115 22.50 1.14 2.02
CA THR A 115 23.34 0.43 1.05
C THR A 115 22.58 -0.76 0.50
N VAL A 116 22.77 -1.02 -0.79
CA VAL A 116 22.41 -2.28 -1.44
C VAL A 116 23.70 -2.91 -1.92
N GLU A 117 23.94 -4.13 -1.49
CA GLU A 117 25.19 -4.87 -1.71
C GLU A 117 24.88 -6.26 -2.23
N LYS A 118 25.69 -6.76 -3.17
CA LYS A 118 25.65 -8.18 -3.55
C LYS A 118 26.23 -9.03 -2.42
N ILE A 119 25.60 -10.17 -2.16
CA ILE A 119 26.06 -11.15 -1.17
C ILE A 119 26.23 -12.52 -1.83
N ASP A 120 27.18 -13.31 -1.36
CA ASP A 120 27.42 -14.66 -1.93
C ASP A 120 26.38 -15.69 -1.45
N THR A 121 25.77 -15.42 -0.30
CA THR A 121 24.71 -16.22 0.32
C THR A 121 23.31 -15.80 -0.14
N VAL A 122 22.30 -16.57 0.25
CA VAL A 122 20.89 -16.19 0.04
C VAL A 122 20.42 -15.31 1.20
N ALA A 123 19.71 -14.23 0.88
CA ALA A 123 19.08 -13.38 1.89
C ALA A 123 18.07 -14.16 2.74
N PRO A 124 17.91 -13.81 4.03
CA PRO A 124 16.91 -14.47 4.88
C PRO A 124 15.49 -14.20 4.34
N VAL A 125 14.59 -15.15 4.58
CA VAL A 125 13.15 -14.96 4.31
C VAL A 125 12.58 -14.02 5.37
N PHE A 126 11.98 -12.92 4.93
CA PHE A 126 11.30 -11.99 5.83
C PHE A 126 9.82 -12.38 5.97
N PRO A 127 9.26 -12.42 7.19
CA PRO A 127 7.84 -12.73 7.39
C PRO A 127 6.92 -11.77 6.63
N SER A 128 5.85 -12.31 6.04
CA SER A 128 4.85 -11.48 5.36
C SER A 128 4.09 -10.61 6.36
N LYS A 129 4.08 -9.30 6.16
CA LYS A 129 3.21 -8.38 6.92
C LYS A 129 1.97 -7.98 6.15
N VAL A 130 1.96 -8.21 4.85
CA VAL A 130 0.82 -7.92 3.98
C VAL A 130 0.36 -9.18 3.27
N SER A 131 -0.89 -9.17 2.83
CA SER A 131 -1.43 -10.19 1.93
C SER A 131 -2.61 -9.62 1.14
N ALA A 132 -2.81 -10.14 -0.07
CA ALA A 132 -4.00 -9.94 -0.87
C ALA A 132 -4.37 -11.25 -1.54
N ARG A 133 -5.63 -11.66 -1.46
CA ARG A 133 -6.10 -12.92 -2.05
C ARG A 133 -7.58 -12.91 -2.41
N TYR A 134 -7.90 -13.79 -3.36
CA TYR A 134 -9.26 -14.20 -3.67
C TYR A 134 -9.77 -15.21 -2.62
N ILE A 135 -11.04 -15.07 -2.24
CA ILE A 135 -11.71 -15.83 -1.17
C ILE A 135 -12.88 -16.62 -1.76
N GLN A 136 -12.59 -17.75 -2.37
CA GLN A 136 -13.63 -18.59 -2.96
C GLN A 136 -14.59 -19.15 -1.89
N GLU A 137 -14.05 -19.45 -0.71
CA GLU A 137 -14.80 -20.03 0.41
C GLU A 137 -15.87 -19.10 0.98
N ARG A 138 -15.81 -17.79 0.68
CA ARG A 138 -16.82 -16.81 1.08
C ARG A 138 -17.42 -16.09 -0.13
N LEU A 139 -18.04 -16.86 -1.01
CA LEU A 139 -18.84 -16.35 -2.14
C LEU A 139 -18.09 -15.32 -2.98
N ASP A 140 -16.83 -15.65 -3.30
CA ASP A 140 -15.93 -14.83 -4.09
C ASP A 140 -15.58 -13.48 -3.45
N ASP A 141 -15.53 -13.36 -2.13
CA ASP A 141 -14.90 -12.18 -1.52
C ASP A 141 -13.47 -12.00 -2.09
N PHE A 142 -12.96 -10.77 -2.07
CA PHE A 142 -11.54 -10.49 -2.25
C PHE A 142 -11.07 -9.73 -1.03
N ALA A 143 -10.03 -10.22 -0.35
CA ALA A 143 -9.57 -9.63 0.90
C ALA A 143 -8.07 -9.33 0.85
N TRP A 144 -7.69 -8.30 1.59
CA TRP A 144 -6.30 -7.90 1.74
C TRP A 144 -6.08 -7.25 3.09
N GLU A 145 -4.83 -7.22 3.52
CA GLU A 145 -4.47 -6.68 4.82
C GLU A 145 -2.99 -6.29 4.87
N ASN A 146 -2.68 -5.53 5.91
CA ASN A 146 -1.35 -5.38 6.45
C ASN A 146 -1.35 -5.63 7.97
N ASP A 147 -0.24 -5.34 8.65
CA ASP A 147 -0.09 -5.47 10.09
C ASP A 147 -0.90 -4.45 10.92
N LYS A 148 -1.67 -3.56 10.29
CA LYS A 148 -2.48 -2.53 10.95
C LYS A 148 -3.98 -2.69 10.74
N VAL A 149 -4.41 -3.06 9.53
CA VAL A 149 -5.82 -3.12 9.12
C VAL A 149 -6.03 -4.21 8.07
N ALA A 150 -7.24 -4.78 8.03
CA ALA A 150 -7.68 -5.70 7.00
C ALA A 150 -8.92 -5.17 6.29
N HIS A 151 -9.19 -5.69 5.11
CA HIS A 151 -10.24 -5.23 4.24
C HIS A 151 -10.82 -6.40 3.45
N ARG A 152 -12.05 -6.21 2.97
CA ARG A 152 -12.58 -7.02 1.89
C ARG A 152 -13.45 -6.20 0.94
N THR A 153 -13.69 -6.77 -0.22
CA THR A 153 -14.80 -6.39 -1.09
C THR A 153 -15.44 -7.66 -1.66
N TYR A 154 -16.56 -7.50 -2.33
CA TYR A 154 -17.48 -8.59 -2.60
C TYR A 154 -17.44 -8.98 -4.08
N GLY A 155 -17.44 -10.28 -4.35
CA GLY A 155 -17.36 -10.81 -5.71
C GLY A 155 -18.67 -11.34 -6.27
N PRO A 156 -18.60 -11.95 -7.47
CA PRO A 156 -19.78 -12.26 -8.27
C PRO A 156 -20.66 -13.35 -7.65
N ALA A 157 -20.10 -14.36 -6.97
CA ALA A 157 -20.93 -15.37 -6.31
C ALA A 157 -21.81 -14.77 -5.21
N LEU A 158 -21.41 -13.71 -4.49
CA LEU A 158 -22.28 -13.04 -3.51
C LEU A 158 -23.42 -12.27 -4.18
N ALA A 159 -23.17 -11.64 -5.33
CA ALA A 159 -24.18 -10.91 -6.09
C ALA A 159 -25.23 -11.82 -6.76
N ALA A 160 -24.85 -13.06 -7.06
CA ALA A 160 -25.73 -13.99 -7.77
C ALA A 160 -27.02 -14.27 -6.98
N PRO A 161 -28.19 -14.40 -7.64
CA PRO A 161 -29.44 -14.72 -6.97
C PRO A 161 -29.32 -15.96 -6.09
N ALA A 162 -29.96 -15.91 -4.92
CA ALA A 162 -30.11 -17.07 -4.06
C ALA A 162 -31.19 -17.99 -4.64
N ALA A 163 -30.94 -19.30 -4.63
CA ALA A 163 -32.01 -20.26 -4.85
C ALA A 163 -33.03 -20.15 -3.71
N GLU A 164 -34.31 -20.36 -4.01
CA GLU A 164 -35.37 -20.31 -3.01
C GLU A 164 -35.07 -21.28 -1.85
N GLY A 165 -35.20 -20.81 -0.62
CA GLY A 165 -34.93 -21.59 0.59
C GLY A 165 -33.45 -21.83 0.92
N SER A 166 -32.50 -21.37 0.11
CA SER A 166 -31.06 -21.63 0.35
C SER A 166 -30.46 -20.88 1.55
N GLY A 167 -31.11 -19.81 2.02
CA GLY A 167 -30.59 -18.95 3.10
C GLY A 167 -29.31 -18.20 2.73
N LYS A 168 -28.85 -18.28 1.48
CA LYS A 168 -27.66 -17.59 0.99
C LYS A 168 -27.85 -16.08 1.04
N GLU A 169 -26.88 -15.38 1.61
CA GLU A 169 -26.82 -13.93 1.52
C GLU A 169 -26.69 -13.47 0.06
N VAL A 170 -27.36 -12.36 -0.29
CA VAL A 170 -27.20 -11.69 -1.58
C VAL A 170 -26.92 -10.22 -1.34
N LEU A 171 -25.75 -9.76 -1.78
CA LEU A 171 -25.33 -8.37 -1.70
C LEU A 171 -24.76 -7.91 -3.02
N VAL A 172 -25.42 -6.92 -3.62
CA VAL A 172 -24.97 -6.23 -4.83
C VAL A 172 -24.38 -4.88 -4.42
N THR A 173 -23.06 -4.77 -4.45
CA THR A 173 -22.35 -3.57 -4.03
C THR A 173 -20.94 -3.52 -4.60
N SER A 174 -20.42 -2.31 -4.80
CA SER A 174 -19.00 -2.07 -5.07
C SER A 174 -18.33 -1.32 -3.90
N GLY A 175 -18.97 -1.38 -2.73
CA GLY A 175 -18.43 -0.83 -1.49
C GLY A 175 -17.29 -1.66 -0.93
N MET A 176 -16.53 -1.05 -0.03
CA MET A 176 -15.35 -1.64 0.58
C MET A 176 -15.54 -1.76 2.09
N ASP A 177 -15.20 -2.94 2.61
CA ASP A 177 -15.37 -3.32 4.00
C ASP A 177 -14.04 -3.17 4.77
N ILE A 178 -14.13 -2.92 6.08
CA ILE A 178 -12.99 -2.73 6.98
C ILE A 178 -13.06 -3.75 8.12
N TRP A 179 -11.97 -4.49 8.27
CA TRP A 179 -11.74 -5.40 9.38
C TRP A 179 -10.69 -4.80 10.32
N PHE A 180 -11.07 -4.63 11.59
CA PHE A 180 -10.24 -3.94 12.57
C PHE A 180 -9.42 -4.92 13.38
N LYS A 181 -8.11 -4.70 13.42
CA LYS A 181 -7.14 -5.61 14.02
C LYS A 181 -6.65 -5.11 15.38
N ARG A 182 -6.26 -6.05 16.24
CA ARG A 182 -5.54 -5.80 17.51
C ARG A 182 -4.16 -6.44 17.51
N VAL A 183 -3.81 -7.14 16.44
CA VAL A 183 -2.58 -7.91 16.29
C VAL A 183 -1.77 -7.45 15.08
N PRO A 184 -0.43 -7.45 15.16
CA PRO A 184 0.44 -6.93 14.11
C PRO A 184 0.84 -8.00 13.07
N TYR A 185 -0.02 -8.99 12.83
CA TYR A 185 0.24 -10.09 11.89
C TYR A 185 -0.99 -10.37 11.01
N PRO A 186 -0.83 -10.98 9.83
CA PRO A 186 -1.96 -11.33 8.95
C PRO A 186 -3.03 -12.22 9.60
N ILE A 187 -4.30 -11.86 9.49
CA ILE A 187 -5.48 -12.54 10.07
C ILE A 187 -6.48 -13.07 9.04
N VAL A 188 -6.42 -12.66 7.77
CA VAL A 188 -7.47 -12.92 6.77
C VAL A 188 -7.73 -14.41 6.62
N ASP A 189 -6.69 -15.22 6.46
CA ASP A 189 -6.81 -16.68 6.35
C ASP A 189 -7.40 -17.30 7.61
N ARG A 190 -7.00 -16.80 8.78
CA ARG A 190 -7.45 -17.30 10.08
C ARG A 190 -8.93 -17.03 10.27
N TRP A 191 -9.37 -15.81 9.95
CA TRP A 191 -10.76 -15.39 10.13
C TRP A 191 -11.69 -16.08 9.15
N TYR A 192 -11.34 -16.16 7.86
CA TYR A 192 -12.14 -16.93 6.91
C TYR A 192 -12.22 -18.42 7.26
N ASN A 193 -11.14 -19.02 7.81
CA ASN A 193 -11.17 -20.41 8.29
C ASN A 193 -12.07 -20.63 9.51
N LYS A 194 -12.24 -19.62 10.38
CA LYS A 194 -13.19 -19.70 11.52
C LYS A 194 -14.66 -19.66 11.05
N GLY A 195 -14.93 -19.05 9.90
CA GLY A 195 -16.27 -18.93 9.31
C GLY A 195 -16.93 -17.58 9.56
N HIS A 196 -17.99 -17.30 8.79
CA HIS A 196 -18.63 -15.99 8.68
C HIS A 196 -19.06 -15.39 10.03
N ASP A 197 -19.72 -16.18 10.86
CA ASP A 197 -20.34 -15.67 12.10
C ASP A 197 -19.30 -15.33 13.18
N HIS A 198 -18.09 -15.90 13.10
CA HIS A 198 -17.09 -15.80 14.16
C HIS A 198 -16.23 -14.55 14.09
N TYR A 199 -15.95 -14.03 12.89
CA TYR A 199 -15.10 -12.84 12.77
C TYR A 199 -15.83 -11.52 13.10
N HIS A 200 -17.12 -11.58 13.44
CA HIS A 200 -17.88 -10.44 13.96
C HIS A 200 -17.75 -10.29 15.50
N ASP A 201 -17.12 -11.26 16.19
CA ASP A 201 -16.84 -11.19 17.61
C ASP A 201 -15.35 -10.95 17.87
N ASP A 202 -15.03 -9.99 18.75
CA ASP A 202 -13.62 -9.75 19.15
C ASP A 202 -13.14 -10.83 20.12
N GLU A 203 -12.55 -11.89 19.56
CA GLU A 203 -11.91 -13.00 20.30
C GLU A 203 -10.43 -12.74 20.61
N GLY A 204 -9.95 -11.50 20.48
CA GLY A 204 -8.58 -11.08 20.83
C GLY A 204 -7.70 -10.68 19.65
N GLU A 205 -8.04 -11.07 18.42
CA GLU A 205 -7.32 -10.65 17.20
C GLU A 205 -7.91 -9.39 16.56
N GLY A 206 -9.17 -9.08 16.89
CA GLY A 206 -9.97 -8.01 16.30
C GLY A 206 -11.34 -8.49 15.84
N MET A 207 -12.06 -7.67 15.08
CA MET A 207 -13.37 -8.01 14.53
C MET A 207 -13.72 -7.22 13.26
N ASP A 208 -14.63 -7.78 12.46
CA ASP A 208 -15.43 -7.07 11.46
C ASP A 208 -16.65 -6.44 12.15
N MET A 209 -16.65 -5.11 12.24
CA MET A 209 -17.78 -4.34 12.78
C MET A 209 -18.26 -3.26 11.80
N TYR A 210 -17.80 -3.30 10.54
CA TYR A 210 -18.07 -2.28 9.56
C TYR A 210 -19.14 -2.75 8.58
N ASN A 211 -20.40 -2.35 8.79
CA ASN A 211 -21.44 -2.70 7.83
C ASN A 211 -21.33 -1.85 6.55
N VAL A 212 -21.14 -2.48 5.40
CA VAL A 212 -21.10 -1.79 4.10
C VAL A 212 -22.51 -1.62 3.50
N GLY A 213 -23.30 -2.69 3.44
CA GLY A 213 -24.58 -2.72 2.73
C GLY A 213 -24.49 -2.19 1.29
N LYS A 214 -25.47 -1.40 0.86
CA LYS A 214 -25.52 -0.80 -0.49
C LYS A 214 -24.71 0.50 -0.62
N SER A 215 -24.05 0.94 0.45
CA SER A 215 -23.24 2.16 0.43
C SER A 215 -21.95 1.94 -0.38
N ARG A 216 -21.06 2.93 -0.38
CA ARG A 216 -19.69 2.81 -0.87
C ARG A 216 -18.74 2.22 0.17
N GLY A 217 -19.26 1.83 1.35
CA GLY A 217 -18.46 1.35 2.45
C GLY A 217 -17.42 2.40 2.84
N ALA A 218 -16.18 1.99 3.06
CA ALA A 218 -15.07 2.88 3.23
C ALA A 218 -14.26 2.95 1.93
N GLY A 219 -14.60 3.82 0.99
CA GLY A 219 -13.74 4.09 -0.18
C GLY A 219 -14.14 3.46 -1.52
N GLY A 220 -15.33 2.87 -1.61
CA GLY A 220 -15.95 2.50 -2.88
C GLY A 220 -16.22 3.74 -3.75
N ALA A 221 -16.20 3.57 -5.06
CA ALA A 221 -16.38 4.67 -6.02
C ALA A 221 -17.70 4.58 -6.80
N GLY A 222 -18.03 5.69 -7.47
CA GLY A 222 -19.12 5.81 -8.44
C GLY A 222 -18.97 7.11 -9.25
N ILE A 223 -19.86 7.32 -10.20
CA ILE A 223 -19.93 8.56 -11.00
C ILE A 223 -21.03 9.45 -10.43
N TRP A 224 -20.68 10.70 -10.15
CA TRP A 224 -21.58 11.71 -9.59
C TRP A 224 -21.97 12.73 -10.66
N ASP A 225 -23.26 12.88 -10.91
CA ASP A 225 -23.78 13.87 -11.88
C ASP A 225 -24.15 15.22 -11.23
N GLY A 226 -23.98 15.36 -9.91
CA GLY A 226 -24.45 16.51 -9.13
C GLY A 226 -25.69 16.20 -8.27
N LYS A 227 -26.37 15.08 -8.51
CA LYS A 227 -27.62 14.69 -7.83
C LYS A 227 -27.69 13.20 -7.50
N THR A 228 -27.17 12.34 -8.36
CA THR A 228 -27.24 10.88 -8.26
C THR A 228 -25.85 10.28 -8.38
N LEU A 229 -25.58 9.32 -7.49
CA LEU A 229 -24.39 8.50 -7.52
C LEU A 229 -24.69 7.23 -8.32
N TYR A 230 -24.10 7.12 -9.51
CA TYR A 230 -24.17 5.94 -10.35
C TYR A 230 -23.03 4.99 -10.02
N THR A 231 -23.37 3.75 -9.71
CA THR A 231 -22.45 2.81 -9.10
C THR A 231 -22.32 1.54 -9.91
N GLY A 232 -21.10 1.02 -10.00
CA GLY A 232 -20.88 -0.38 -10.34
C GLY A 232 -21.42 -1.32 -9.26
N VAL A 233 -21.30 -2.62 -9.55
CA VAL A 233 -21.68 -3.72 -8.67
C VAL A 233 -20.43 -4.39 -8.11
N ASN A 234 -20.52 -5.66 -7.72
CA ASN A 234 -19.39 -6.47 -7.27
C ASN A 234 -18.27 -6.50 -8.32
N TYR A 235 -17.03 -6.75 -7.90
CA TYR A 235 -15.94 -6.85 -8.86
C TYR A 235 -16.20 -8.03 -9.83
N ALA A 236 -15.77 -7.88 -11.07
CA ALA A 236 -15.93 -8.86 -12.15
C ALA A 236 -14.66 -9.70 -12.38
N GLY A 237 -13.49 -9.13 -12.08
CA GLY A 237 -12.20 -9.80 -12.24
C GLY A 237 -11.18 -9.31 -11.23
N TRP A 238 -10.17 -10.12 -10.97
CA TRP A 238 -9.10 -9.82 -10.04
C TRP A 238 -7.75 -10.27 -10.58
N LYS A 239 -6.68 -9.63 -10.10
CA LYS A 239 -5.29 -10.04 -10.35
C LYS A 239 -4.42 -9.66 -9.17
N VAL A 240 -3.80 -10.64 -8.52
CA VAL A 240 -2.71 -10.38 -7.57
C VAL A 240 -1.43 -10.19 -8.37
N ILE A 241 -0.80 -9.02 -8.22
CA ILE A 241 0.43 -8.64 -8.93
C ILE A 241 1.65 -8.94 -8.05
N ALA A 242 1.58 -8.57 -6.77
CA ALA A 242 2.65 -8.81 -5.81
C ALA A 242 2.06 -9.08 -4.42
N ASN A 243 2.70 -9.98 -3.68
CA ASN A 243 2.57 -10.17 -2.24
C ASN A 243 3.98 -10.32 -1.67
N GLY A 244 4.22 -9.88 -0.45
CA GLY A 244 5.54 -10.00 0.15
C GLY A 244 5.65 -9.37 1.54
N PRO A 245 6.86 -9.28 2.11
CA PRO A 245 7.03 -8.81 3.48
C PRO A 245 6.65 -7.35 3.71
N ILE A 246 6.56 -6.53 2.65
CA ILE A 246 6.37 -5.09 2.78
C ILE A 246 5.16 -4.58 1.99
N ARG A 247 4.97 -5.03 0.75
CA ARG A 247 3.97 -4.49 -0.17
C ARG A 247 3.16 -5.58 -0.87
N ALA A 248 1.85 -5.37 -0.93
CA ALA A 248 0.94 -6.11 -1.79
C ALA A 248 0.40 -5.18 -2.87
N ILE A 249 0.28 -5.70 -4.08
CA ILE A 249 -0.28 -4.99 -5.23
C ILE A 249 -1.28 -5.94 -5.89
N PHE A 250 -2.50 -5.46 -6.10
CA PHE A 250 -3.51 -6.22 -6.81
C PHE A 250 -4.44 -5.29 -7.59
N GLU A 251 -5.19 -5.87 -8.51
CA GLU A 251 -6.20 -5.18 -9.31
C GLU A 251 -7.55 -5.84 -9.16
N LEU A 252 -8.59 -5.03 -9.13
CA LEU A 252 -9.98 -5.44 -9.27
C LEU A 252 -10.61 -4.69 -10.45
N SER A 253 -11.19 -5.44 -11.39
CA SER A 253 -11.93 -4.88 -12.53
C SER A 253 -13.44 -4.95 -12.27
N TYR A 254 -14.14 -3.89 -12.61
CA TYR A 254 -15.60 -3.78 -12.53
C TYR A 254 -16.17 -3.62 -13.93
N ASP A 255 -17.18 -4.44 -14.25
CA ASP A 255 -17.88 -4.41 -15.54
C ASP A 255 -18.55 -3.06 -15.80
N ALA A 256 -18.84 -2.78 -17.07
CA ALA A 256 -19.44 -1.51 -17.45
C ALA A 256 -20.84 -1.31 -16.85
N TRP A 257 -21.09 -0.18 -16.22
CA TRP A 257 -22.41 0.25 -15.75
C TRP A 257 -22.87 1.52 -16.46
N ASP A 258 -24.17 1.82 -16.35
CA ASP A 258 -24.75 3.07 -16.86
C ASP A 258 -24.63 4.19 -15.83
N ALA A 259 -23.97 5.27 -16.21
CA ALA A 259 -23.84 6.49 -15.42
C ALA A 259 -24.53 7.65 -16.13
N GLY A 260 -25.87 7.66 -16.08
CA GLY A 260 -26.67 8.72 -16.70
C GLY A 260 -26.51 8.77 -18.21
N GLY A 261 -26.46 7.60 -18.87
CA GLY A 261 -26.25 7.46 -20.31
C GLY A 261 -24.79 7.30 -20.76
N ALA A 262 -23.80 7.54 -19.88
CA ALA A 262 -22.41 7.18 -20.15
C ALA A 262 -22.15 5.74 -19.69
N LYS A 263 -21.63 4.87 -20.56
CA LYS A 263 -21.14 3.54 -20.16
C LYS A 263 -19.74 3.67 -19.57
N VAL A 264 -19.59 3.26 -18.32
CA VAL A 264 -18.36 3.43 -17.54
C VAL A 264 -17.93 2.08 -16.99
N SER A 265 -16.67 1.69 -17.17
CA SER A 265 -16.02 0.59 -16.44
C SER A 265 -14.89 1.12 -15.58
N GLU A 266 -14.42 0.30 -14.62
CA GLU A 266 -13.36 0.69 -13.69
C GLU A 266 -12.36 -0.44 -13.48
N VAL A 267 -11.07 -0.10 -13.42
CA VAL A 267 -10.03 -0.95 -12.84
C VAL A 267 -9.42 -0.22 -11.66
N LYS A 268 -9.49 -0.83 -10.47
CA LYS A 268 -8.84 -0.35 -9.26
C LYS A 268 -7.53 -1.09 -9.07
N ARG A 269 -6.40 -0.39 -9.02
CA ARG A 269 -5.13 -0.96 -8.55
C ARG A 269 -4.88 -0.52 -7.11
N PHE A 270 -4.68 -1.49 -6.24
CA PHE A 270 -4.40 -1.28 -4.83
C PHE A 270 -2.90 -1.43 -4.58
N THR A 271 -2.35 -0.56 -3.74
CA THR A 271 -1.01 -0.69 -3.15
C THR A 271 -1.13 -0.64 -1.64
N VAL A 272 -0.81 -1.75 -1.00
CA VAL A 272 -0.97 -2.00 0.43
C VAL A 272 0.41 -2.16 1.02
N ASP A 273 0.82 -1.24 1.90
CA ASP A 273 2.13 -1.26 2.55
C ASP A 273 2.02 -1.63 4.03
N ALA A 274 2.99 -2.39 4.52
CA ALA A 274 3.16 -2.69 5.93
C ALA A 274 3.36 -1.42 6.76
N GLY A 275 2.84 -1.39 7.97
CA GLY A 275 2.98 -0.29 8.93
C GLY A 275 2.06 0.90 8.68
N HIS A 276 1.23 0.90 7.63
CA HIS A 276 0.33 2.00 7.31
C HIS A 276 -1.13 1.67 7.65
N TYR A 277 -1.90 2.68 8.08
CA TYR A 277 -3.36 2.56 8.19
C TYR A 277 -4.10 2.92 6.90
N PHE A 278 -3.38 3.35 5.86
CA PHE A 278 -3.93 3.74 4.58
C PHE A 278 -3.37 2.90 3.45
N ASP A 279 -4.27 2.48 2.57
CA ASP A 279 -3.95 1.91 1.27
C ASP A 279 -4.05 2.98 0.19
N GLN A 280 -3.17 2.90 -0.81
CA GLN A 280 -3.30 3.70 -2.02
C GLN A 280 -4.15 2.95 -3.04
N ILE A 281 -5.08 3.65 -3.66
CA ILE A 281 -5.95 3.13 -4.71
C ILE A 281 -5.83 4.04 -5.94
N ASP A 282 -5.48 3.44 -7.07
CA ASP A 282 -5.47 4.07 -8.38
C ASP A 282 -6.67 3.54 -9.19
N SER A 283 -7.75 4.33 -9.26
CA SER A 283 -8.97 4.00 -10.01
C SER A 283 -8.90 4.53 -11.43
N THR A 284 -8.83 3.65 -12.42
CA THR A 284 -8.87 4.01 -13.83
C THR A 284 -10.25 3.74 -14.40
N PHE A 285 -10.98 4.80 -14.74
CA PHE A 285 -12.29 4.72 -15.36
C PHE A 285 -12.17 4.77 -16.88
N ASN A 286 -12.93 3.94 -17.59
CA ASN A 286 -13.01 3.99 -19.05
C ASN A 286 -14.44 4.33 -19.49
N PHE A 287 -14.57 5.33 -20.34
CA PHE A 287 -15.86 5.78 -20.87
C PHE A 287 -15.69 6.51 -22.21
N THR A 288 -16.79 6.60 -22.97
CA THR A 288 -16.83 7.33 -24.25
C THR A 288 -17.93 8.39 -24.21
N GLY A 289 -17.80 9.42 -25.06
CA GLY A 289 -18.72 10.55 -25.12
C GLY A 289 -18.18 11.77 -24.37
N PRO A 290 -18.49 11.95 -23.07
CA PRO A 290 -18.02 13.11 -22.30
C PRO A 290 -16.50 13.21 -22.27
N GLN A 291 -15.96 14.42 -22.32
CA GLN A 291 -14.52 14.66 -22.14
C GLN A 291 -14.06 14.35 -20.70
N GLN A 292 -14.94 14.62 -19.73
CA GLN A 292 -14.70 14.41 -18.31
C GLN A 292 -15.98 13.97 -17.61
N LEU A 293 -15.81 13.20 -16.54
CA LEU A 293 -16.87 12.88 -15.58
C LEU A 293 -16.41 13.30 -14.17
N THR A 294 -17.32 13.21 -13.19
CA THR A 294 -16.97 13.40 -11.79
C THR A 294 -17.03 12.04 -11.10
N ALA A 295 -15.90 11.55 -10.59
CA ALA A 295 -15.90 10.42 -9.67
C ALA A 295 -16.26 10.90 -8.27
N ALA A 296 -16.95 10.05 -7.51
CA ALA A 296 -17.19 10.24 -6.09
C ALA A 296 -16.76 8.99 -5.32
N ILE A 297 -15.99 9.21 -4.26
CA ILE A 297 -15.53 8.18 -3.34
C ILE A 297 -16.28 8.37 -2.03
N GLY A 298 -16.90 7.31 -1.51
CA GLY A 298 -17.84 7.43 -0.40
C GLY A 298 -17.44 6.74 0.89
N LEU A 299 -17.89 7.34 2.00
CA LEU A 299 -17.97 6.73 3.32
C LEU A 299 -19.44 6.43 3.66
N ASN A 300 -19.75 5.23 4.16
CA ASN A 300 -21.08 4.89 4.64
C ASN A 300 -21.51 5.86 5.75
N LYS A 301 -22.75 6.37 5.72
CA LYS A 301 -23.33 7.22 6.76
C LYS A 301 -23.78 6.46 8.01
N THR A 302 -23.96 5.15 7.91
CA THR A 302 -24.37 4.27 9.02
C THR A 302 -23.53 2.99 9.09
N PRO A 303 -22.20 3.07 9.23
CA PRO A 303 -21.34 1.90 9.35
C PRO A 303 -21.38 1.39 10.79
N ALA A 304 -22.37 0.58 11.11
CA ALA A 304 -22.54 0.06 12.47
C ALA A 304 -22.76 -1.44 12.44
N ASP A 305 -22.15 -2.12 13.40
CA ASP A 305 -22.47 -3.51 13.68
C ASP A 305 -23.85 -3.63 14.36
N LYS A 306 -24.44 -4.83 14.31
CA LYS A 306 -25.78 -5.11 14.79
C LYS A 306 -25.91 -4.75 16.28
N GLY A 307 -26.87 -3.88 16.60
CA GLY A 307 -27.20 -3.52 17.98
C GLY A 307 -26.28 -2.50 18.63
N GLN A 308 -25.38 -1.86 17.88
CA GLN A 308 -24.39 -0.93 18.43
C GLN A 308 -24.86 0.53 18.57
N ASP A 309 -26.03 0.90 18.05
CA ASP A 309 -26.61 2.27 18.07
C ASP A 309 -25.55 3.37 17.85
N ALA A 310 -24.85 3.26 16.71
CA ALA A 310 -23.63 4.00 16.50
C ALA A 310 -23.88 5.50 16.29
N LYS A 311 -23.00 6.33 16.87
CA LYS A 311 -22.96 7.77 16.63
C LYS A 311 -21.90 8.07 15.60
N VAL A 312 -22.33 8.52 14.42
CA VAL A 312 -21.45 8.80 13.28
C VAL A 312 -21.22 10.30 13.16
N GLN A 313 -19.96 10.72 13.15
CA GLN A 313 -19.56 12.11 12.98
C GLN A 313 -18.74 12.25 11.69
N PRO A 314 -19.35 12.67 10.56
CA PRO A 314 -18.59 12.99 9.35
C PRO A 314 -17.85 14.33 9.54
N ILE A 315 -16.65 14.39 8.99
CA ILE A 315 -15.77 15.56 9.05
C ILE A 315 -15.18 15.77 7.67
N THR A 316 -15.34 16.97 7.12
CA THR A 316 -14.63 17.40 5.90
C THR A 316 -13.39 18.18 6.30
N GLN A 317 -12.25 17.87 5.68
CA GLN A 317 -10.99 18.61 5.84
C GLN A 317 -10.46 19.08 4.48
N PRO A 318 -10.98 20.21 3.95
CA PRO A 318 -10.58 20.75 2.65
C PRO A 318 -9.09 21.03 2.51
N ALA A 319 -8.42 21.48 3.57
CA ALA A 319 -6.98 21.73 3.56
C ALA A 319 -6.15 20.44 3.33
N ASP A 320 -6.69 19.30 3.76
CA ASP A 320 -6.05 18.00 3.60
C ASP A 320 -6.59 17.19 2.42
N ARG A 321 -7.54 17.76 1.67
CA ARG A 321 -8.28 17.07 0.60
C ARG A 321 -8.88 15.75 1.10
N ALA A 322 -9.42 15.79 2.32
CA ALA A 322 -9.87 14.61 3.02
C ALA A 322 -11.35 14.68 3.43
N LEU A 323 -11.97 13.50 3.47
CA LEU A 323 -13.26 13.22 4.10
C LEU A 323 -13.02 12.10 5.10
N LEU A 324 -13.40 12.29 6.36
CA LEU A 324 -13.22 11.29 7.41
C LEU A 324 -14.46 11.18 8.28
N GLN A 325 -14.53 10.10 9.04
CA GLN A 325 -15.58 9.83 10.01
C GLN A 325 -14.97 9.35 11.32
N TRP A 326 -15.67 9.64 12.41
CA TRP A 326 -15.48 8.97 13.70
C TRP A 326 -16.79 8.35 14.14
N VAL A 327 -16.75 7.08 14.51
CA VAL A 327 -17.93 6.26 14.79
C VAL A 327 -17.80 5.67 16.18
N GLU A 328 -18.66 6.11 17.10
CA GLU A 328 -18.72 5.59 18.46
C GLU A 328 -19.76 4.48 18.52
N GLN A 329 -19.36 3.29 18.97
CA GLN A 329 -20.25 2.16 19.18
C GLN A 329 -20.51 1.92 20.66
N LYS A 330 -21.67 1.35 20.99
CA LYS A 330 -22.10 1.08 22.37
C LYS A 330 -21.10 0.24 23.17
N SER A 331 -20.58 -0.84 22.58
CA SER A 331 -19.68 -1.77 23.27
C SER A 331 -18.36 -2.00 22.55
N ASN A 332 -18.31 -1.85 21.23
CA ASN A 332 -17.16 -2.28 20.42
C ASN A 332 -16.04 -1.22 20.33
N GLY A 333 -16.11 -0.16 21.13
CA GLY A 333 -15.20 0.97 21.06
C GLY A 333 -15.55 1.91 19.91
N ALA A 334 -14.61 2.77 19.54
CA ALA A 334 -14.80 3.72 18.46
C ALA A 334 -13.78 3.50 17.35
N PHE A 335 -14.17 3.80 16.11
CA PHE A 335 -13.27 3.68 14.97
C PHE A 335 -13.35 4.93 14.08
N GLY A 336 -12.27 5.15 13.34
CA GLY A 336 -12.17 6.15 12.29
C GLY A 336 -12.10 5.48 10.92
N THR A 337 -12.68 6.14 9.92
CA THR A 337 -12.41 5.87 8.51
C THR A 337 -12.12 7.18 7.79
N ALA A 338 -11.36 7.15 6.71
CA ALA A 338 -10.99 8.34 5.97
C ALA A 338 -10.67 8.03 4.51
N ILE A 339 -10.91 9.04 3.67
CA ILE A 339 -10.52 9.10 2.28
C ILE A 339 -9.71 10.38 2.07
N ILE A 340 -8.58 10.27 1.37
CA ILE A 340 -7.79 11.42 0.91
C ILE A 340 -7.76 11.38 -0.62
N VAL A 341 -8.20 12.46 -1.28
CA VAL A 341 -8.19 12.59 -2.75
C VAL A 341 -7.36 13.81 -3.13
N PRO A 342 -6.06 13.68 -3.44
CA PRO A 342 -5.17 14.82 -3.64
C PRO A 342 -5.61 15.82 -4.70
N THR A 343 -6.38 15.37 -5.70
CA THR A 343 -6.89 16.18 -6.80
C THR A 343 -8.23 16.86 -6.52
N ALA A 344 -8.88 16.59 -5.39
CA ALA A 344 -10.12 17.24 -5.01
C ALA A 344 -9.90 18.73 -4.70
N GLY A 345 -10.88 19.57 -5.03
CA GLY A 345 -10.96 20.98 -4.65
C GLY A 345 -11.55 21.19 -3.25
N GLU A 346 -11.57 22.45 -2.79
CA GLU A 346 -12.08 22.79 -1.45
C GLU A 346 -13.59 22.57 -1.29
N LYS A 347 -14.32 22.54 -2.39
CA LYS A 347 -15.79 22.37 -2.45
C LYS A 347 -16.22 21.04 -3.04
N ASP A 348 -15.28 20.14 -3.32
CA ASP A 348 -15.55 18.89 -4.01
C ASP A 348 -16.06 17.82 -3.02
N TYR A 349 -17.13 18.15 -2.33
CA TYR A 349 -17.81 17.31 -1.34
C TYR A 349 -19.28 17.24 -1.68
N ALA A 350 -19.86 16.07 -1.49
CA ALA A 350 -21.27 15.82 -1.75
C ALA A 350 -21.80 14.78 -0.77
N GLU A 351 -23.07 14.47 -0.89
CA GLU A 351 -23.67 13.37 -0.17
C GLU A 351 -24.89 12.83 -0.91
N ASP A 352 -25.22 11.57 -0.63
CA ASP A 352 -26.51 10.99 -0.97
C ASP A 352 -27.17 10.40 0.29
N LYS A 353 -28.21 9.57 0.10
CA LYS A 353 -28.92 8.92 1.21
C LYS A 353 -28.02 8.01 2.07
N LEU A 354 -27.04 7.34 1.47
CA LEU A 354 -26.22 6.31 2.10
C LEU A 354 -24.78 6.77 2.37
N ASN A 355 -24.29 7.78 1.66
CA ASN A 355 -22.87 8.10 1.55
C ASN A 355 -22.59 9.57 1.87
N ALA A 356 -21.55 9.83 2.64
CA ALA A 356 -20.80 11.08 2.55
C ALA A 356 -19.75 10.91 1.44
N LEU A 357 -19.57 11.91 0.58
CA LEU A 357 -18.77 11.80 -0.64
C LEU A 357 -17.70 12.88 -0.71
N ILE A 358 -16.51 12.49 -1.18
CA ILE A 358 -15.50 13.38 -1.74
C ILE A 358 -15.41 13.12 -3.24
N THR A 359 -15.34 14.18 -4.04
CA THR A 359 -15.45 14.09 -5.50
C THR A 359 -14.19 14.60 -6.20
N ALA A 360 -13.96 14.16 -7.43
CA ALA A 360 -12.89 14.67 -8.27
C ALA A 360 -13.23 14.48 -9.74
N LYS A 361 -12.70 15.38 -10.60
CA LYS A 361 -12.83 15.22 -12.06
C LYS A 361 -11.93 14.10 -12.55
N ILE A 362 -12.45 13.32 -13.50
CA ILE A 362 -11.76 12.19 -14.12
C ILE A 362 -11.82 12.29 -15.63
N VAL A 363 -10.77 11.78 -16.28
CA VAL A 363 -10.65 11.64 -17.73
C VAL A 363 -10.49 10.16 -18.03
N SER A 364 -11.15 9.69 -19.09
CA SER A 364 -11.12 8.27 -19.46
C SER A 364 -9.67 7.77 -19.66
N GLY A 365 -9.36 6.62 -19.09
CA GLY A 365 -8.04 5.97 -19.16
C GLY A 365 -6.96 6.58 -18.26
N GLN A 366 -7.25 7.66 -17.53
CA GLN A 366 -6.33 8.26 -16.55
C GLN A 366 -6.68 7.82 -15.13
N PRO A 367 -5.71 7.40 -14.31
CA PRO A 367 -5.98 6.97 -12.95
C PRO A 367 -6.32 8.16 -12.03
N LEU A 368 -7.41 8.03 -11.29
CA LEU A 368 -7.68 8.82 -10.10
C LEU A 368 -7.02 8.14 -8.90
N ARG A 369 -5.96 8.75 -8.37
CA ARG A 369 -5.32 8.30 -7.13
C ARG A 369 -6.04 8.84 -5.91
N TYR A 370 -6.34 7.95 -4.98
CA TYR A 370 -6.85 8.30 -3.65
C TYR A 370 -6.31 7.31 -2.60
N TYR A 371 -6.54 7.63 -1.34
CA TYR A 371 -6.10 6.81 -0.21
C TYR A 371 -7.28 6.54 0.69
N VAL A 372 -7.39 5.30 1.17
CA VAL A 372 -8.42 4.91 2.12
C VAL A 372 -7.74 4.36 3.35
N GLY A 373 -8.21 4.76 4.52
CA GLY A 373 -7.68 4.23 5.76
C GLY A 373 -8.73 4.13 6.85
N ALA A 374 -8.40 3.30 7.84
CA ALA A 374 -9.24 3.11 9.01
C ALA A 374 -8.38 2.85 10.26
N GLY A 375 -8.93 3.15 11.43
CA GLY A 375 -8.25 2.94 12.71
C GLY A 375 -9.25 2.66 13.82
N TRP A 376 -8.85 1.92 14.85
CA TRP A 376 -9.75 1.50 15.93
C TRP A 376 -9.15 1.75 17.31
N THR A 377 -10.01 2.11 18.27
CA THR A 377 -9.57 2.37 19.65
C THR A 377 -8.94 1.17 20.33
N ARG A 378 -9.33 -0.05 19.97
CA ARG A 378 -8.72 -1.25 20.57
C ARG A 378 -7.44 -1.73 19.86
N ALA A 379 -7.05 -1.09 18.77
CA ALA A 379 -5.77 -1.35 18.09
C ALA A 379 -4.57 -0.70 18.82
N GLY A 380 -4.81 0.29 19.68
CA GLY A 380 -3.80 0.93 20.54
C GLY A 380 -3.24 2.26 20.03
N ASP A 381 -3.24 2.50 18.72
CA ASP A 381 -2.62 3.71 18.13
C ASP A 381 -3.53 4.96 18.16
N PHE A 382 -4.84 4.79 18.36
CA PHE A 382 -5.82 5.88 18.35
C PHE A 382 -6.74 5.80 19.57
N ALA A 383 -6.62 6.67 20.56
CA ALA A 383 -7.50 6.62 21.75
C ALA A 383 -8.82 7.38 21.53
N LYS A 384 -8.82 8.39 20.66
CA LYS A 384 -9.95 9.29 20.43
C LYS A 384 -9.93 9.89 19.02
N ARG A 385 -11.02 10.58 18.68
CA ARG A 385 -11.23 11.25 17.39
C ARG A 385 -10.09 12.19 17.01
N GLU A 386 -9.53 12.91 17.97
CA GLU A 386 -8.46 13.87 17.72
C GLU A 386 -7.17 13.18 17.26
N ASP A 387 -6.89 11.97 17.74
CA ASP A 387 -5.72 11.18 17.32
C ASP A 387 -5.89 10.72 15.87
N TRP A 388 -7.08 10.24 15.51
CA TRP A 388 -7.42 9.87 14.13
C TRP A 388 -7.31 11.07 13.20
N THR A 389 -7.94 12.19 13.56
CA THR A 389 -7.92 13.43 12.78
C THR A 389 -6.48 13.91 12.54
N LYS A 390 -5.64 13.89 13.57
CA LYS A 390 -4.22 14.25 13.46
C LYS A 390 -3.47 13.29 12.53
N TYR A 391 -3.74 12.00 12.61
CA TYR A 391 -3.11 11.01 11.74
C TYR A 391 -3.51 11.17 10.27
N VAL A 392 -4.79 11.45 9.99
CA VAL A 392 -5.27 11.75 8.63
C VAL A 392 -4.56 12.98 8.06
N SER A 393 -4.46 14.07 8.82
CA SER A 393 -3.70 15.26 8.39
C SER A 393 -2.21 14.96 8.16
N ALA A 394 -1.59 14.16 9.03
CA ALA A 394 -0.20 13.75 8.87
C ALA A 394 0.01 12.87 7.62
N GLN A 395 -0.92 11.97 7.31
CA GLN A 395 -0.88 11.15 6.10
C GLN A 395 -1.09 12.01 4.85
N ALA A 396 -2.04 12.96 4.87
CA ALA A 396 -2.27 13.88 3.77
C ALA A 396 -1.03 14.76 3.49
N ALA A 397 -0.32 15.19 4.55
CA ALA A 397 0.95 15.89 4.40
C ALA A 397 2.04 15.02 3.75
N ARG A 398 2.15 13.72 4.12
CA ARG A 398 3.09 12.76 3.48
C ARG A 398 2.79 12.59 2.00
N VAL A 399 1.52 12.45 1.64
CA VAL A 399 1.08 12.32 0.24
C VAL A 399 1.46 13.55 -0.59
N ARG A 400 1.34 14.76 -0.01
CA ARG A 400 1.75 16.01 -0.69
C ARG A 400 3.26 16.21 -0.76
N ALA A 401 4.03 15.54 0.10
CA ALA A 401 5.49 15.69 0.20
C ALA A 401 6.18 14.32 0.16
N PRO A 402 6.19 13.63 -1.00
CA PRO A 402 6.88 12.35 -1.15
C PRO A 402 8.38 12.48 -0.87
N VAL A 403 9.02 11.38 -0.49
CA VAL A 403 10.48 11.34 -0.35
C VAL A 403 11.17 11.49 -1.70
N THR A 404 12.38 12.03 -1.69
CA THR A 404 13.30 12.04 -2.83
C THR A 404 14.39 11.00 -2.60
N VAL A 405 14.61 10.13 -3.59
CA VAL A 405 15.64 9.07 -3.56
C VAL A 405 16.75 9.43 -4.53
N ALA A 406 17.98 9.54 -4.01
CA ALA A 406 19.20 9.74 -4.80
C ALA A 406 20.08 8.49 -4.73
N LEU A 407 20.59 8.07 -5.88
CA LEU A 407 21.35 6.83 -6.06
C LEU A 407 22.80 7.17 -6.46
N SER A 408 23.78 6.52 -5.83
CA SER A 408 25.18 6.62 -6.22
C SER A 408 25.87 5.27 -6.12
N ALA A 409 26.49 4.81 -7.21
CA ALA A 409 27.26 3.58 -7.24
C ALA A 409 28.73 3.85 -6.88
N THR A 410 29.31 3.01 -6.03
CA THR A 410 30.77 2.93 -5.85
C THR A 410 31.25 1.71 -6.62
N LYS A 411 32.17 1.93 -7.56
CA LYS A 411 32.78 0.88 -8.38
C LYS A 411 34.09 0.40 -7.78
#